data_AF-X6GIN3-F1
#
_entry.id   AF-X6GIN3-F1
#
_cell.length_a   1.000
_cell.length_b   1.000
_cell.length_c   1.000
_cell.angle_alpha   90.00
_cell.angle_beta   90.00
_cell.angle_gamma   90.00
#
_symmetry.space_group_name_H-M   'P 1'
#
loop_
_entity.id
_entity.type
_entity.pdbx_description
1 polymer ?
#
loop_
_entity_poly.entity_id
_entity_poly.type
_entity_poly.pdbx_seq_one_letter_code
_entity_poly.pdbx_strand_id
1 'polypeptide(L)'
;MTRLSESAADRIADMSRADLRVVLRRAALMLRNVSGVPLEPVTADTLDSIAAEMGIGRSELIQIVLREWLETNAYLPVRAIDEESETDGSA
;
A
#
# COMPACT_ATOMS: atom_id res chain seq x y z
N MET A 1 -25.55 -7.85 9.09
CA MET A 1 -24.64 -7.16 8.15
C MET A 1 -24.99 -7.53 6.69
N THR A 2 -26.26 -7.43 6.28
CA THR A 2 -26.75 -7.85 4.94
C THR A 2 -27.55 -6.74 4.23
N ARG A 3 -28.15 -5.81 4.99
CA ARG A 3 -29.01 -4.74 4.45
C ARG A 3 -28.28 -3.67 3.62
N LEU A 4 -26.97 -3.51 3.81
CA LEU A 4 -26.17 -2.52 3.06
C LEU A 4 -25.95 -2.94 1.59
N SER A 5 -25.85 -4.25 1.33
CA SER A 5 -25.61 -4.76 -0.03
C SER A 5 -26.89 -4.69 -0.89
N GLU A 6 -28.03 -4.95 -0.27
CA GLU A 6 -29.35 -4.91 -0.92
C GLU A 6 -29.75 -3.47 -1.28
N SER A 7 -29.55 -2.51 -0.35
CA SER A 7 -29.79 -1.09 -0.62
C SER A 7 -28.88 -0.50 -1.70
N ALA A 8 -27.66 -1.03 -1.85
CA ALA A 8 -26.76 -0.63 -2.93
C ALA A 8 -27.20 -1.21 -4.28
N ALA A 9 -27.73 -2.44 -4.30
CA ALA A 9 -28.25 -3.09 -5.50
C ALA A 9 -29.50 -2.39 -6.04
N ASP A 10 -30.43 -2.00 -5.17
CA ASP A 10 -31.65 -1.27 -5.57
C ASP A 10 -31.31 0.08 -6.21
N ARG A 11 -30.34 0.83 -5.64
CA ARG A 11 -29.90 2.10 -6.24
C ARG A 11 -29.25 1.92 -7.60
N ILE A 12 -28.58 0.80 -7.85
CA ILE A 12 -27.98 0.49 -9.16
C ILE A 12 -29.08 0.20 -10.19
N ALA A 13 -30.19 -0.42 -9.78
CA ALA A 13 -31.33 -0.69 -10.65
C ALA A 13 -32.01 0.61 -11.14
N ASP A 14 -32.00 1.65 -10.30
CA ASP A 14 -32.57 2.97 -10.63
C ASP A 14 -31.59 3.91 -11.37
N MET A 15 -30.32 3.52 -11.54
CA MET A 15 -29.32 4.37 -12.20
C MET A 15 -29.45 4.34 -13.73
N SER A 16 -29.24 5.51 -14.35
CA SER A 16 -29.12 5.57 -15.81
C SER A 16 -27.93 4.73 -16.29
N ARG A 17 -28.05 4.15 -17.48
CA ARG A 17 -26.96 3.36 -18.09
C ARG A 17 -25.65 4.15 -18.25
N ALA A 18 -25.75 5.47 -18.42
CA ALA A 18 -24.58 6.35 -18.51
C ALA A 18 -23.89 6.49 -17.15
N ASP A 19 -24.66 6.71 -16.09
CA ASP A 19 -24.14 6.88 -14.73
C ASP A 19 -23.56 5.57 -14.19
N LEU A 20 -24.21 4.44 -14.47
CA LEU A 20 -23.70 3.12 -14.12
C LEU A 20 -22.34 2.84 -14.78
N ARG A 21 -22.17 3.20 -16.06
CA ARG A 21 -20.88 3.09 -16.77
C ARG A 21 -19.78 3.92 -16.11
N VAL A 22 -20.09 5.11 -15.62
CA VAL A 22 -19.13 5.98 -14.92
C VAL A 22 -18.71 5.35 -13.58
N VAL A 23 -19.66 4.88 -12.78
CA VAL A 23 -19.38 4.22 -11.49
C VAL A 23 -18.58 2.93 -11.69
N LEU A 24 -18.95 2.08 -12.64
CA LEU A 24 -18.23 0.85 -12.94
C LEU A 24 -16.80 1.13 -13.44
N ARG A 25 -16.60 2.19 -14.23
CA ARG A 25 -15.24 2.59 -14.65
C ARG A 25 -14.40 3.02 -13.46
N ARG A 26 -14.96 3.80 -12.52
CA ARG A 26 -14.26 4.21 -11.29
C ARG A 26 -13.95 3.01 -10.39
N ALA A 27 -14.91 2.11 -10.20
CA ALA A 27 -14.71 0.88 -9.44
C ALA A 27 -13.63 -0.01 -10.08
N ALA A 28 -13.64 -0.19 -11.41
CA ALA A 28 -12.62 -0.94 -12.12
C ALA A 28 -11.23 -0.31 -12.01
N LEU A 29 -11.13 1.02 -12.03
CA LEU A 29 -9.86 1.74 -11.79
C LEU A 29 -9.37 1.53 -10.35
N MET A 30 -10.26 1.60 -9.36
CA MET A 30 -9.94 1.32 -7.97
C MET A 30 -9.48 -0.12 -7.78
N LEU A 31 -10.20 -1.10 -8.34
CA LEU A 31 -9.88 -2.53 -8.28
C LEU A 31 -8.57 -2.87 -9.01
N ARG A 32 -8.25 -2.20 -10.13
CA ARG A 32 -6.95 -2.35 -10.78
C ARG A 32 -5.81 -1.83 -9.90
N ASN A 33 -6.09 -0.89 -9.01
CA ASN A 33 -5.13 -0.43 -8.01
C ASN A 33 -5.13 -1.31 -6.74
N VAL A 34 -5.91 -2.40 -6.69
CA VAL A 34 -5.91 -3.43 -5.63
C VAL A 34 -4.96 -4.59 -6.01
N SER A 35 -3.88 -4.31 -6.75
CA SER A 35 -2.81 -5.31 -6.96
C SER A 35 -1.87 -5.32 -5.76
N GLY A 36 -2.37 -5.75 -4.61
CA GLY A 36 -1.56 -6.13 -3.47
C GLY A 36 -1.10 -7.59 -3.61
N VAL A 37 0.11 -7.89 -3.13
CA VAL A 37 0.52 -9.29 -2.94
C VAL A 37 -0.33 -9.85 -1.79
N PRO A 38 -1.13 -10.91 -2.01
CA PRO A 38 -1.89 -11.52 -0.92
C PRO A 38 -0.91 -12.10 0.10
N LEU A 39 -1.05 -11.68 1.35
CA LEU A 39 -0.27 -12.19 2.47
C LEU A 39 -1.12 -13.17 3.27
N GLU A 40 -0.47 -14.17 3.86
CA GLU A 40 -1.13 -14.99 4.88
C GLU A 40 -1.62 -14.09 6.02
N PRO A 41 -2.79 -14.37 6.62
CA PRO A 41 -3.38 -13.51 7.65
C PRO A 41 -2.42 -13.18 8.80
N VAL A 42 -1.71 -14.19 9.32
CA VAL A 42 -0.74 -14.04 10.41
C VAL A 42 0.41 -13.08 10.01
N THR A 43 0.88 -13.17 8.77
CA THR A 43 1.93 -12.31 8.25
C THR A 43 1.43 -10.87 8.09
N ALA A 44 0.18 -10.69 7.61
CA ALA A 44 -0.42 -9.36 7.51
C ALA A 44 -0.59 -8.70 8.90
N ASP A 45 -1.10 -9.43 9.88
CA ASP A 45 -1.31 -8.94 11.26
C ASP A 45 0.02 -8.57 11.95
N THR A 46 1.06 -9.37 11.70
CA THR A 46 2.41 -9.10 12.23
C THR A 46 2.99 -7.82 11.62
N LEU A 47 2.86 -7.64 10.30
CA LEU A 47 3.32 -6.43 9.63
C LEU A 47 2.54 -5.19 10.07
N ASP A 48 1.23 -5.32 10.34
CA ASP A 48 0.43 -4.22 10.89
C ASP A 48 0.89 -3.82 12.29
N SER A 49 1.24 -4.80 13.13
CA SER A 49 1.74 -4.55 14.49
C SER A 49 3.08 -3.81 14.46
N ILE A 50 4.02 -4.25 13.63
CA ILE A 50 5.34 -3.61 13.47
C ILE A 50 5.18 -2.21 12.88
N ALA A 51 4.35 -2.04 11.85
CA ALA A 51 4.11 -0.74 11.23
C ALA A 51 3.52 0.26 12.24
N ALA A 52 2.60 -0.20 13.11
CA ALA A 52 2.04 0.61 14.18
C ALA A 52 3.09 1.00 15.22
N GLU A 53 3.97 0.08 15.64
CA GLU A 53 5.08 0.36 16.55
C GLU A 53 6.06 1.40 15.97
N MET A 54 6.30 1.33 14.65
CA MET A 54 7.18 2.27 13.94
C MET A 54 6.50 3.59 13.55
N GLY A 55 5.17 3.71 13.73
CA GLY A 55 4.41 4.88 13.35
C GLY A 55 4.33 5.13 11.83
N ILE A 56 4.51 4.09 11.01
CA ILE A 56 4.50 4.17 9.53
C ILE A 56 3.38 3.32 8.94
N GLY A 57 3.12 3.46 7.64
CA GLY A 57 2.14 2.62 6.95
C GLY A 57 2.67 1.22 6.65
N ARG A 58 1.83 0.18 6.66
CA ARG A 58 2.22 -1.19 6.27
C ARG A 58 2.89 -1.25 4.88
N SER A 59 2.38 -0.50 3.91
CA SER A 59 2.97 -0.43 2.57
C SER A 59 4.38 0.18 2.57
N GLU A 60 4.62 1.15 3.45
CA GLU A 60 5.94 1.78 3.62
C GLU A 60 6.92 0.81 4.29
N LEU A 61 6.49 0.12 5.35
CA LEU A 61 7.26 -0.94 5.99
C LEU A 61 7.68 -2.04 4.99
N ILE A 62 6.74 -2.52 4.16
CA ILE A 62 7.02 -3.52 3.12
C ILE A 62 8.07 -3.00 2.12
N GLN A 63 8.00 -1.74 1.73
CA GLN A 63 8.99 -1.16 0.81
C GLN A 63 10.38 -1.06 1.43
N ILE A 64 10.48 -0.70 2.71
CA ILE A 64 11.75 -0.64 3.45
C ILE A 64 12.36 -2.04 3.51
N VAL A 65 11.62 -3.02 4.02
CA VAL A 65 12.10 -4.40 4.19
C VAL A 65 12.51 -5.02 2.85
N LEU A 66 11.69 -4.87 1.80
CA LEU A 66 12.02 -5.42 0.48
C LEU A 66 13.27 -4.76 -0.12
N ARG A 67 13.43 -3.44 0.06
CA ARG A 67 14.61 -2.72 -0.42
C ARG A 67 15.87 -3.23 0.29
N GLU A 68 15.87 -3.25 1.62
CA GLU A 68 17.00 -3.70 2.42
C GLU A 68 17.38 -5.15 2.08
N TRP A 69 16.38 -6.02 1.93
CA TRP A 69 16.61 -7.41 1.53
C TRP A 69 17.24 -7.50 0.13
N LEU A 70 16.74 -6.75 -0.86
CA LEU A 70 17.29 -6.76 -2.22
C LEU A 70 18.71 -6.20 -2.30
N GLU A 71 19.01 -5.14 -1.53
CA GLU A 71 20.35 -4.55 -1.43
C GLU A 71 21.33 -5.51 -0.75
N THR A 72 20.93 -6.13 0.37
CA THR A 72 21.73 -7.13 1.10
C THR A 72 22.07 -8.34 0.24
N ASN A 73 21.13 -8.76 -0.63
CA ASN A 73 21.31 -9.91 -1.52
C ASN A 73 21.89 -9.53 -2.90
N ALA A 74 22.42 -8.30 -3.05
CA ALA A 74 23.05 -7.78 -4.27
C ALA A 74 22.16 -7.80 -5.54
N TYR A 75 20.84 -7.84 -5.37
CA TYR A 75 19.87 -7.67 -6.46
C TYR A 75 19.59 -6.19 -6.78
N LEU A 76 19.88 -5.30 -5.83
CA LEU A 76 19.94 -3.86 -6.03
C LEU A 76 21.32 -3.34 -5.59
N PRO A 77 21.87 -2.30 -6.26
CA PRO A 77 23.06 -1.63 -5.76
C PRO A 77 22.76 -0.97 -4.41
N VAL A 78 23.61 -1.23 -3.41
CA VAL A 78 23.54 -0.59 -2.09
C VAL A 78 23.74 0.91 -2.27
N ARG A 79 22.83 1.73 -1.73
CA ARG A 79 23.05 3.17 -1.71
C ARG A 79 24.17 3.47 -0.73
N ALA A 80 25.25 4.09 -1.20
CA ALA A 80 26.20 4.75 -0.32
C ALA A 80 25.43 5.89 0.38
N ILE A 81 25.22 5.75 1.68
CA ILE A 81 24.80 6.85 2.53
C ILE A 81 26.03 7.76 2.60
N ASP A 82 26.01 8.88 1.88
CA ASP A 82 27.02 9.92 2.04
C ASP A 82 26.84 10.50 3.46
N GLU A 83 27.59 9.94 4.41
CA GLU A 83 27.86 10.58 5.68
C GLU A 83 28.81 11.76 5.44
N GLU A 84 28.36 12.80 4.73
CA GLU A 84 29.06 14.08 4.71
C GLU A 84 28.78 14.79 6.05
N SER A 85 29.45 14.32 7.11
CA SER A 85 29.68 15.10 8.32
C SER A 85 31.09 15.68 8.26
N GLU A 86 31.30 16.60 7.32
CA GLU A 86 32.40 17.57 7.43
C GLU A 86 31.86 18.78 8.19
N THR A 87 31.79 18.67 9.53
CA THR A 87 31.75 19.88 10.35
C THR A 87 33.16 20.45 10.36
N ASP A 88 33.41 21.43 9.50
CA ASP A 88 34.62 22.26 9.52
C ASP A 88 34.65 23.06 10.84
N GLY A 89 35.24 22.44 11.85
CA GLY A 89 35.51 23.04 13.15
C GLY A 89 36.87 23.71 13.11
N SER A 90 36.91 25.00 12.74
CA SER A 90 38.07 25.84 12.99
C SER A 90 38.09 26.26 14.46
N ALA A 91 39.08 25.77 15.21
CA ALA A 91 39.42 26.19 16.57
C ALA A 91 40.77 26.91 16.58
#